data_AF-A0A6M1U0B1-F1
#
_entry.id   AF-A0A6M1U0B1-F1
#
_cell.length_a   1.000
_cell.length_b   1.000
_cell.length_c   1.000
_cell.angle_alpha   90.00
_cell.angle_beta   90.00
_cell.angle_gamma   90.00
#
_symmetry.space_group_name_H-M   'P 1'
#
loop_
_entity.id
_entity.type
_entity.pdbx_description
1 polymer ?
#
loop_
_entity_poly.entity_id
_entity_poly.type
_entity_poly.pdbx_seq_one_letter_code
_entity_poly.pdbx_strand_id
1 'polypeptide(L)'
;MTAEKGNEPRLDVLLKEHAITCSQIHEMVNYSDKMVSISLAGIGLAFTYGVKESSAVAIVALPFIALGLLAYFCSVFYSIAVLGGYRKCLEEEINKFTGLPALCWEKVTTKLLHNSIPAIGIVVVLGLLYLSLCAVAWGNVSTTAGEQVTRMIKLAYVGGGLFLSAASLSLRTAHQRSYEPTFPKWPAA
;
A
#
# COMPACT_ATOMS: atom_id res chain seq x y z
N MET A 1 -23.53 39.61 13.74
CA MET A 1 -22.96 38.33 13.26
C MET A 1 -24.01 37.26 13.44
N THR A 2 -24.94 37.18 12.49
CA THR A 2 -25.98 36.15 12.41
C THR A 2 -25.36 34.96 11.71
N ALA A 3 -24.89 33.97 12.48
CA ALA A 3 -24.47 32.70 11.93
C ALA A 3 -25.65 32.08 11.17
N GLU A 4 -25.44 31.83 9.88
CA GLU A 4 -26.41 31.21 8.98
C GLU A 4 -26.81 29.84 9.53
N LYS A 5 -28.06 29.74 10.01
CA LYS A 5 -28.74 28.48 10.34
C LYS A 5 -28.86 27.48 9.17
N GLY A 6 -28.36 27.82 7.98
CA GLY A 6 -28.35 26.99 6.78
C GLY A 6 -27.11 26.10 6.61
N ASN A 7 -26.02 26.33 7.35
CA ASN A 7 -24.76 25.59 7.16
C ASN A 7 -24.57 24.40 8.10
N GLU A 8 -25.36 24.29 9.18
CA GLU A 8 -25.32 23.15 10.11
C GLU A 8 -25.50 21.77 9.45
N PRO A 9 -26.49 21.54 8.55
CA PRO A 9 -26.64 20.21 7.94
C PRO A 9 -25.48 19.83 7.02
N ARG A 10 -24.77 20.82 6.45
CA ARG A 10 -23.61 20.57 5.58
C ARG A 10 -22.36 20.22 6.41
N LEU A 11 -22.18 20.88 7.57
CA LEU A 11 -21.09 20.56 8.50
C LEU A 11 -21.24 19.16 9.08
N ASP A 12 -22.46 18.76 9.46
CA ASP A 12 -22.74 17.42 9.98
C ASP A 12 -22.45 16.31 8.96
N VAL A 13 -22.77 16.54 7.68
CA VAL A 13 -22.44 15.61 6.59
C VAL A 13 -20.93 15.47 6.43
N LEU A 14 -20.18 16.58 6.43
CA LEU A 14 -18.72 16.56 6.30
C LEU A 14 -18.04 15.85 7.49
N LEU A 15 -18.51 16.10 8.72
CA LEU A 15 -18.02 15.42 9.92
C LEU A 15 -18.31 13.91 9.87
N LYS A 16 -19.48 13.52 9.38
CA LYS A 16 -19.84 12.10 9.22
C LYS A 16 -18.99 11.43 8.15
N GLU A 17 -18.80 12.05 6.98
CA GLU A 17 -17.91 11.54 5.93
C GLU A 17 -16.46 11.42 6.41
N HIS A 18 -15.98 12.39 7.18
CA HIS A 18 -14.65 12.35 7.79
C HIS A 18 -14.49 11.16 8.73
N ALA A 19 -15.47 10.92 9.61
CA ALA A 19 -15.47 9.79 10.53
C ALA A 19 -15.49 8.44 9.77
N ILE A 20 -16.32 8.33 8.72
CA ILE A 20 -16.39 7.13 7.86
C ILE A 20 -15.04 6.88 7.19
N THR A 21 -14.44 7.91 6.62
CA THR A 21 -13.13 7.82 5.94
C THR A 21 -12.04 7.37 6.92
N CYS A 22 -12.06 7.89 8.15
CA CYS A 22 -11.15 7.44 9.20
C CYS A 22 -11.33 5.96 9.56
N SER A 23 -12.57 5.49 9.70
CA SER A 23 -12.87 4.08 9.96
C SER A 23 -12.38 3.18 8.84
N GLN A 24 -12.64 3.56 7.58
CA GLN A 24 -12.22 2.79 6.41
C GLN A 24 -10.69 2.65 6.33
N ILE A 25 -9.94 3.73 6.58
CA ILE A 25 -8.47 3.66 6.63
C ILE A 25 -8.03 2.70 7.74
N HIS A 26 -8.61 2.80 8.93
CA HIS A 26 -8.25 1.94 10.07
C HIS A 26 -8.55 0.47 9.80
N GLU A 27 -9.72 0.17 9.21
CA GLU A 27 -10.11 -1.16 8.79
C GLU A 27 -9.14 -1.71 7.74
N MET A 28 -8.80 -0.93 6.70
CA MET A 28 -7.83 -1.34 5.68
C MET A 28 -6.47 -1.69 6.27
N VAL A 29 -5.97 -0.88 7.22
CA VAL A 29 -4.70 -1.17 7.91
C VAL A 29 -4.81 -2.48 8.71
N ASN A 30 -5.87 -2.66 9.49
CA ASN A 30 -6.07 -3.89 10.29
C ASN A 30 -6.23 -5.15 9.42
N TYR A 31 -6.94 -5.05 8.30
CA TYR A 31 -7.05 -6.14 7.33
C TYR A 31 -5.71 -6.43 6.66
N SER A 32 -4.94 -5.39 6.33
CA SER A 32 -3.61 -5.56 5.74
C SER A 32 -2.68 -6.34 6.66
N ASP A 33 -2.64 -6.02 7.96
CA ASP A 33 -1.78 -6.67 8.95
C ASP A 33 -2.11 -8.17 9.13
N LYS A 34 -3.41 -8.50 9.16
CA LYS A 34 -3.88 -9.89 9.16
C LYS A 34 -3.49 -10.63 7.89
N MET A 35 -3.64 -9.98 6.73
CA MET A 35 -3.25 -10.57 5.45
C MET A 35 -1.74 -10.75 5.31
N VAL A 36 -0.90 -9.85 5.86
CA VAL A 36 0.56 -10.05 5.98
C VAL A 36 0.82 -11.34 6.73
N SER A 37 0.23 -11.47 7.92
CA SER A 37 0.50 -12.56 8.84
C SER A 37 0.11 -13.92 8.26
N ILE A 38 -1.09 -14.01 7.66
CA ILE A 38 -1.58 -15.23 7.00
C ILE A 38 -0.70 -15.59 5.80
N SER A 39 -0.32 -14.60 4.99
CA SER A 39 0.46 -14.85 3.77
C SER A 39 1.90 -15.25 4.08
N LEU A 40 2.54 -14.63 5.08
CA LEU A 40 3.86 -15.05 5.56
C LEU A 40 3.84 -16.47 6.13
N ALA A 41 2.81 -16.83 6.89
CA ALA A 41 2.63 -18.19 7.38
C ALA A 41 2.46 -19.18 6.21
N GLY A 42 1.65 -18.83 5.20
CA GLY A 42 1.45 -19.65 4.00
C GLY A 42 2.73 -19.84 3.20
N ILE A 43 3.50 -18.77 2.98
CA ILE A 43 4.82 -18.82 2.32
C ILE A 43 5.78 -19.72 3.12
N GLY A 44 5.83 -19.56 4.44
CA GLY A 44 6.66 -20.38 5.32
C GLY A 44 6.32 -21.88 5.22
N LEU A 45 5.03 -22.22 5.32
CA LEU A 45 4.56 -23.61 5.18
C LEU A 45 4.88 -24.20 3.80
N ALA A 46 4.60 -23.45 2.73
CA ALA A 46 4.88 -23.89 1.36
C ALA A 46 6.39 -24.09 1.13
N PHE A 47 7.23 -23.22 1.70
CA PHE A 47 8.68 -23.34 1.66
C PHE A 47 9.16 -24.58 2.42
N THR A 48 8.74 -24.77 3.68
CA THR A 48 9.14 -25.94 4.48
C THR A 48 8.69 -27.24 3.84
N TYR A 49 7.47 -27.31 3.32
CA TYR A 49 6.95 -28.47 2.61
C TYR A 49 7.74 -28.74 1.31
N GLY A 50 7.98 -27.70 0.51
CA GLY A 50 8.71 -27.81 -0.75
C GLY A 50 10.14 -28.32 -0.56
N VAL A 51 10.84 -27.86 0.49
CA VAL A 51 12.19 -28.34 0.83
C VAL A 51 12.15 -29.76 1.38
N LYS A 52 11.23 -30.07 2.31
CA LYS A 52 11.16 -31.38 2.97
C LYS A 52 10.81 -32.51 1.98
N GLU A 53 9.82 -32.30 1.14
CA GLU A 53 9.34 -33.29 0.17
C GLU A 53 10.08 -33.19 -1.18
N SER A 54 11.08 -32.31 -1.31
CA SER A 54 11.78 -32.01 -2.57
C SER A 54 10.82 -31.71 -3.73
N SER A 55 9.70 -31.07 -3.42
CA SER A 55 8.65 -30.77 -4.40
C SER A 55 9.01 -29.52 -5.18
N ALA A 56 9.54 -29.71 -6.39
CA ALA A 56 9.85 -28.63 -7.32
C ALA A 56 8.63 -27.73 -7.59
N VAL A 57 7.42 -28.30 -7.65
CA VAL A 57 6.18 -27.56 -7.88
C VAL A 57 5.89 -26.56 -6.75
N ALA A 58 6.06 -26.98 -5.49
CA ALA A 58 5.85 -26.11 -4.34
C ALA A 58 6.86 -24.95 -4.30
N ILE A 59 8.12 -25.23 -4.63
CA ILE A 59 9.19 -24.22 -4.67
C ILE A 59 8.97 -23.23 -5.83
N VAL A 60 8.53 -23.69 -7.00
CA VAL A 60 8.25 -22.85 -8.17
C VAL A 60 7.03 -21.94 -7.96
N ALA A 61 6.05 -22.36 -7.16
CA ALA A 61 4.86 -21.57 -6.87
C ALA A 61 5.13 -20.36 -5.94
N LEU A 62 6.16 -20.45 -5.09
CA LEU A 62 6.49 -19.42 -4.09
C LEU A 62 6.71 -18.02 -4.67
N PRO A 63 7.51 -17.82 -5.74
CA PRO A 63 7.63 -16.53 -6.41
C PRO A 63 6.29 -15.93 -6.81
N PHE A 64 5.36 -16.73 -7.36
CA PHE A 64 4.06 -16.22 -7.81
C PHE A 64 3.18 -15.80 -6.63
N ILE A 65 3.19 -16.57 -5.55
CA ILE A 65 2.48 -16.23 -4.30
C ILE A 65 3.03 -14.92 -3.73
N ALA A 66 4.37 -14.78 -3.68
CA ALA A 66 5.02 -13.58 -3.19
C ALA A 66 4.73 -12.35 -4.07
N LEU A 67 4.67 -12.52 -5.40
CA LEU A 67 4.30 -11.45 -6.32
C LEU A 67 2.85 -10.99 -6.11
N GLY A 68 1.91 -11.93 -5.95
CA GLY A 68 0.51 -11.63 -5.67
C GLY A 68 0.35 -10.87 -4.34
N LEU A 69 1.10 -11.28 -3.32
CA LEU A 69 1.13 -10.59 -2.03
C LEU A 69 1.65 -9.16 -2.15
N LEU A 70 2.75 -8.98 -2.88
CA LEU A 70 3.34 -7.67 -3.14
C LEU A 70 2.36 -6.75 -3.89
N ALA A 71 1.69 -7.27 -4.92
CA ALA A 71 0.68 -6.54 -5.68
C ALA A 71 -0.51 -6.13 -4.79
N TYR A 72 -0.98 -7.02 -3.92
CA TYR A 72 -2.01 -6.71 -2.93
C TYR A 72 -1.58 -5.56 -2.01
N PHE A 73 -0.35 -5.61 -1.46
CA PHE A 73 0.15 -4.52 -0.61
C PHE A 73 0.23 -3.19 -1.33
N CYS A 74 0.73 -3.18 -2.56
CA CYS A 74 0.76 -1.97 -3.37
C CYS A 74 -0.65 -1.40 -3.59
N SER A 75 -1.64 -2.26 -3.85
CA SER A 75 -3.04 -1.84 -4.01
C SER A 75 -3.61 -1.24 -2.73
N VAL A 76 -3.43 -1.91 -1.58
CA VAL A 76 -3.94 -1.42 -0.28
C VAL A 76 -3.28 -0.10 0.09
N PHE A 77 -1.95 0.01 -0.08
CA PHE A 77 -1.22 1.23 0.21
C PHE A 77 -1.69 2.40 -0.67
N TYR A 78 -1.94 2.14 -1.96
CA TYR A 78 -2.53 3.12 -2.86
C TYR A 78 -3.93 3.57 -2.39
N SER A 79 -4.80 2.65 -2.02
CA SER A 79 -6.13 2.97 -1.49
C SER A 79 -6.07 3.81 -0.21
N ILE A 80 -5.18 3.47 0.72
CA ILE A 80 -4.95 4.25 1.95
C ILE A 80 -4.46 5.66 1.61
N ALA A 81 -3.54 5.79 0.64
CA ALA A 81 -3.03 7.09 0.21
C ALA A 81 -4.14 7.97 -0.41
N VAL A 82 -4.98 7.39 -1.26
CA VAL A 82 -6.13 8.10 -1.86
C VAL A 82 -7.13 8.54 -0.79
N LEU A 83 -7.51 7.66 0.13
CA LEU A 83 -8.41 7.99 1.25
C LEU A 83 -7.78 9.03 2.20
N GLY A 84 -6.46 8.97 2.41
CA GLY A 84 -5.72 9.97 3.17
C GLY A 84 -5.76 11.36 2.52
N GLY A 85 -5.65 11.42 1.20
CA GLY A 85 -5.83 12.66 0.43
C GLY A 85 -7.27 13.20 0.49
N TYR A 86 -8.27 12.31 0.37
CA TYR A 86 -9.67 12.70 0.50
C TYR A 86 -10.00 13.22 1.90
N ARG A 87 -9.50 12.54 2.94
CA ARG A 87 -9.63 12.99 4.33
C ARG A 87 -9.05 14.40 4.53
N LYS A 88 -7.88 14.69 3.96
CA LYS A 88 -7.29 16.03 4.01
C LYS A 88 -8.24 17.08 3.43
N CYS A 89 -8.87 16.79 2.29
CA CYS A 89 -9.83 17.70 1.65
C CYS A 89 -11.04 17.96 2.57
N LEU A 90 -11.56 16.91 3.22
CA LEU A 90 -12.67 17.05 4.18
C LEU A 90 -12.26 17.92 5.38
N GLU A 91 -11.07 17.72 5.93
CA GLU A 91 -10.58 18.52 7.07
C GLU A 91 -10.39 19.99 6.72
N GLU A 92 -9.87 20.30 5.52
CA GLU A 92 -9.76 21.67 5.03
C GLU A 92 -11.14 22.34 4.90
N GLU A 93 -12.13 21.62 4.37
CA GLU A 93 -13.49 22.13 4.22
C GLU A 93 -14.13 22.38 5.60
N ILE A 94 -13.99 21.45 6.54
CA ILE A 94 -14.48 21.60 7.93
C ILE A 94 -13.80 22.79 8.63
N ASN A 95 -12.49 22.98 8.43
CA ASN A 95 -11.74 24.10 9.00
C ASN A 95 -12.20 25.45 8.41
N LYS A 96 -12.59 25.49 7.12
CA LYS A 96 -13.19 26.70 6.52
C LYS A 96 -14.55 27.03 7.17
N PHE A 97 -15.39 26.03 7.42
CA PHE A 97 -16.69 26.22 8.08
C PHE A 97 -16.55 26.67 9.54
N THR A 98 -15.57 26.13 10.26
CA THR A 98 -15.39 26.41 11.70
C THR A 98 -14.52 27.63 11.97
N GLY A 99 -13.81 28.15 10.97
CA GLY A 99 -12.90 29.31 11.11
C GLY A 99 -11.68 29.04 12.00
N LEU A 100 -11.47 27.78 12.40
CA LEU A 100 -10.42 27.34 13.30
C LEU A 100 -9.66 26.17 12.66
N PRO A 101 -8.33 26.09 12.80
CA PRO A 101 -7.56 24.91 12.41
C PRO A 101 -7.74 23.82 13.48
N ALA A 102 -8.94 23.23 13.54
CA ALA A 102 -9.29 22.19 14.52
C ALA A 102 -8.73 20.82 14.11
N LEU A 103 -8.66 20.54 12.81
CA LEU A 103 -8.18 19.27 12.26
C LEU A 103 -6.93 19.49 11.41
N CYS A 104 -5.80 18.93 11.86
CA CYS A 104 -4.50 19.08 11.22
C CYS A 104 -3.88 17.71 10.92
N TRP A 105 -4.61 16.83 10.22
CA TRP A 105 -4.08 15.53 9.78
C TRP A 105 -2.76 15.70 9.09
N GLU A 106 -2.56 16.73 8.26
CA GLU A 106 -1.29 16.93 7.60
C GLU A 106 -0.14 17.22 8.56
N LYS A 107 -0.31 18.00 9.64
CA LYS A 107 0.77 18.19 10.63
C LYS A 107 1.08 16.90 11.40
N VAL A 108 0.08 16.10 11.73
CA VAL A 108 0.25 14.86 12.48
C VAL A 108 0.83 13.77 11.57
N THR A 109 0.25 13.62 10.40
CA THR A 109 0.59 12.62 9.40
C THR A 109 1.91 12.96 8.75
N THR A 110 2.19 14.20 8.34
CA THR A 110 3.54 14.57 7.84
C THR A 110 4.59 14.37 8.92
N LYS A 111 4.30 14.55 10.22
CA LYS A 111 5.27 14.20 11.30
C LYS A 111 5.47 12.69 11.45
N LEU A 112 4.44 11.87 11.18
CA LEU A 112 4.50 10.40 11.13
C LEU A 112 5.07 9.86 9.81
N LEU A 113 4.83 10.52 8.68
CA LEU A 113 5.26 10.20 7.32
C LEU A 113 6.68 10.73 7.04
N HIS A 114 7.15 11.79 7.71
CA HIS A 114 8.57 12.14 7.67
C HIS A 114 9.42 11.06 8.36
N ASN A 115 8.78 10.26 9.22
CA ASN A 115 9.29 9.01 9.76
C ASN A 115 8.97 7.79 8.87
N SER A 116 8.48 7.93 7.62
CA SER A 116 8.04 6.84 6.71
C SER A 116 9.12 5.90 6.16
N ILE A 117 10.30 5.91 6.78
CA ILE A 117 11.30 4.84 6.67
C ILE A 117 10.66 3.43 6.80
N PRO A 118 9.62 3.18 7.62
CA PRO A 118 8.93 1.90 7.69
C PRO A 118 8.16 1.54 6.42
N ALA A 119 7.47 2.48 5.75
CA ALA A 119 6.64 2.14 4.59
C ALA A 119 7.50 1.80 3.36
N ILE A 120 8.54 2.61 3.11
CA ILE A 120 9.55 2.29 2.10
C ILE A 120 10.32 1.02 2.51
N GLY A 121 10.66 0.90 3.80
CA GLY A 121 11.33 -0.27 4.36
C GLY A 121 10.55 -1.57 4.14
N ILE A 122 9.24 -1.57 4.34
CA ILE A 122 8.39 -2.76 4.12
C ILE A 122 8.39 -3.17 2.65
N VAL A 123 8.27 -2.22 1.71
CA VAL A 123 8.32 -2.51 0.27
C VAL A 123 9.70 -3.08 -0.12
N VAL A 124 10.78 -2.51 0.43
CA VAL A 124 12.15 -3.00 0.20
C VAL A 124 12.33 -4.41 0.77
N VAL A 125 11.89 -4.66 2.01
CA VAL A 125 11.99 -5.98 2.65
C VAL A 125 11.19 -7.03 1.88
N LEU A 126 9.96 -6.72 1.48
CA LEU A 126 9.14 -7.62 0.66
C LEU A 126 9.74 -7.84 -0.73
N GLY A 127 10.35 -6.82 -1.33
CA GLY A 127 11.08 -6.94 -2.59
C GLY A 127 12.31 -7.85 -2.48
N LEU A 128 13.08 -7.72 -1.40
CA LEU A 128 14.22 -8.59 -1.11
C LEU A 128 13.78 -10.04 -0.87
N LEU A 129 12.67 -10.24 -0.14
CA LEU A 129 12.06 -11.55 0.06
C LEU A 129 11.61 -12.17 -1.27
N TYR A 130 11.02 -11.38 -2.15
CA TYR A 130 10.63 -11.83 -3.48
C TYR A 130 11.84 -12.28 -4.31
N LEU A 131 12.92 -11.49 -4.32
CA LEU A 131 14.15 -11.81 -5.04
C LEU A 131 14.82 -13.07 -4.50
N SER A 132 14.83 -13.26 -3.17
CA SER A 132 15.40 -14.47 -2.56
C SER A 132 14.59 -15.72 -2.90
N LEU A 133 13.25 -15.64 -2.90
CA LEU A 133 12.39 -16.74 -3.33
C LEU A 133 12.59 -17.09 -4.81
N CYS A 134 12.76 -16.08 -5.68
CA CYS A 134 13.10 -16.32 -7.09
C CYS A 134 14.45 -17.01 -7.25
N ALA A 135 15.47 -16.59 -6.48
CA ALA A 135 16.80 -17.20 -6.52
C ALA A 135 16.78 -18.67 -6.06
N VAL A 136 16.03 -18.98 -4.99
CA VAL A 136 15.86 -20.36 -4.52
C VAL A 136 15.11 -21.21 -5.54
N ALA A 137 14.05 -20.68 -6.15
CA ALA A 137 13.32 -21.37 -7.19
C ALA A 137 14.21 -21.63 -8.41
N TRP A 138 15.04 -20.66 -8.79
CA TRP A 138 16.00 -20.79 -9.89
C TRP A 138 16.99 -21.93 -9.69
N GLY A 139 17.65 -22.00 -8.52
CA GLY A 139 18.65 -23.02 -8.22
C GLY A 139 18.09 -24.45 -8.17
N ASN A 140 16.84 -24.60 -7.72
CA ASN A 140 16.16 -25.90 -7.70
C ASN A 140 15.67 -26.33 -9.10
N VAL A 141 15.22 -25.39 -9.93
CA VAL A 141 14.74 -25.70 -11.28
C VAL A 141 15.88 -26.00 -12.24
N SER A 142 17.04 -25.32 -12.11
CA SER A 142 18.21 -25.61 -12.97
C SER A 142 18.78 -27.01 -12.81
N THR A 143 18.44 -27.71 -11.71
CA THR A 143 18.94 -29.05 -11.40
C THR A 143 17.95 -30.16 -11.73
N THR A 144 16.64 -29.89 -11.83
CA THR A 144 15.62 -30.94 -11.88
C THR A 144 14.46 -30.72 -12.86
N ALA A 145 14.27 -29.52 -13.42
CA ALA A 145 13.03 -29.18 -14.12
C ALA A 145 13.21 -28.85 -15.62
N GLY A 146 12.15 -29.11 -16.40
CA GLY A 146 12.13 -28.89 -17.85
C GLY A 146 12.14 -27.42 -18.26
N GLU A 147 12.53 -27.17 -19.51
CA GLU A 147 12.79 -25.83 -20.07
C GLU A 147 11.64 -24.81 -19.87
N GLN A 148 10.39 -25.29 -19.85
CA GLN A 148 9.19 -24.46 -19.63
C GLN A 148 9.15 -23.83 -18.24
N VAL A 149 9.52 -24.58 -17.20
CA VAL A 149 9.52 -24.10 -15.80
C VAL A 149 10.59 -23.03 -15.61
N THR A 150 11.75 -23.23 -16.22
CA THR A 150 12.85 -22.25 -16.24
C THR A 150 12.43 -20.94 -16.89
N ARG A 151 11.68 -20.99 -18.01
CA ARG A 151 11.13 -19.79 -18.66
C ARG A 151 10.13 -19.05 -17.76
N MET A 152 9.25 -19.78 -17.06
CA MET A 152 8.28 -19.17 -16.14
C MET A 152 8.95 -18.44 -14.97
N ILE A 153 10.01 -19.01 -14.38
CA ILE A 153 10.75 -18.30 -13.31
C ILE A 153 11.50 -17.08 -13.85
N LYS A 154 12.10 -17.15 -15.06
CA LYS A 154 12.70 -15.96 -15.69
C LYS A 154 11.67 -14.85 -15.86
N LEU A 155 10.47 -15.18 -16.35
CA LEU A 155 9.38 -14.23 -16.54
C LEU A 155 8.91 -13.64 -15.21
N ALA A 156 8.79 -14.46 -14.16
CA ALA A 156 8.49 -13.97 -12.82
C ALA A 156 9.58 -13.00 -12.35
N TYR A 157 10.85 -13.38 -12.41
CA TYR A 157 11.97 -12.53 -11.97
C TYR A 157 11.98 -11.17 -12.70
N VAL A 158 11.91 -11.16 -14.03
CA VAL A 158 11.90 -9.93 -14.84
C VAL A 158 10.63 -9.11 -14.60
N GLY A 159 9.46 -9.75 -14.61
CA GLY A 159 8.18 -9.09 -14.39
C GLY A 159 8.06 -8.47 -12.99
N GLY A 160 8.50 -9.19 -11.96
CA GLY A 160 8.56 -8.70 -10.59
C GLY A 160 9.56 -7.57 -10.39
N GLY A 161 10.72 -7.62 -11.06
CA GLY A 161 11.70 -6.51 -11.04
C GLY A 161 11.17 -5.24 -11.69
N LEU A 162 10.48 -5.36 -12.82
CA LEU A 162 9.79 -4.23 -13.47
C LEU A 162 8.66 -3.69 -12.58
N PHE A 163 7.88 -4.57 -11.96
CA PHE A 163 6.82 -4.19 -11.05
C PHE A 163 7.35 -3.41 -9.83
N LEU A 164 8.40 -3.91 -9.17
CA LEU A 164 9.05 -3.22 -8.04
C LEU A 164 9.58 -1.84 -8.43
N SER A 165 10.17 -1.74 -9.63
CA SER A 165 10.70 -0.47 -10.15
C SER A 165 9.58 0.53 -10.43
N ALA A 166 8.49 0.09 -11.05
CA ALA A 166 7.30 0.89 -11.30
C ALA A 166 6.64 1.33 -9.98
N ALA A 167 6.44 0.41 -9.04
CA ALA A 167 5.87 0.69 -7.73
C ALA A 167 6.72 1.71 -6.95
N SER A 168 8.06 1.58 -6.99
CA SER A 168 8.98 2.53 -6.36
C SER A 168 8.89 3.92 -6.98
N LEU A 169 8.78 4.01 -8.31
CA LEU A 169 8.60 5.28 -9.01
C LEU A 169 7.24 5.93 -8.70
N SER A 170 6.18 5.13 -8.63
CA SER A 170 4.84 5.57 -8.23
C SER A 170 4.81 6.05 -6.78
N LEU A 171 5.49 5.37 -5.85
CA LEU A 171 5.60 5.82 -4.47
C LEU A 171 6.35 7.15 -4.38
N ARG A 172 7.45 7.29 -5.11
CA ARG A 172 8.25 8.53 -5.15
C ARG A 172 7.45 9.71 -5.69
N THR A 173 6.72 9.50 -6.78
CA THR A 173 5.87 10.56 -7.39
C THR A 173 4.67 10.92 -6.51
N ALA A 174 4.03 9.94 -5.86
CA ALA A 174 2.98 10.19 -4.88
C ALA A 174 3.51 10.98 -3.67
N HIS A 175 4.70 10.62 -3.16
CA HIS A 175 5.36 11.36 -2.11
C HIS A 175 5.60 12.82 -2.53
N GLN A 176 6.18 13.06 -3.71
CA GLN A 176 6.42 14.42 -4.22
C GLN A 176 5.13 15.25 -4.35
N ARG A 177 4.06 14.68 -4.92
CA ARG A 177 2.77 15.38 -5.07
C ARG A 177 2.10 15.72 -3.75
N SER A 178 2.38 14.96 -2.70
CA SER A 178 1.86 15.24 -1.36
C SER A 178 2.40 16.56 -0.78
N TYR A 179 3.53 17.07 -1.31
CA TYR A 179 4.13 18.35 -0.90
C TYR A 179 3.81 19.51 -1.86
N GLU A 180 3.18 19.25 -3.00
CA GLU A 180 2.76 20.31 -3.91
C GLU A 180 1.34 20.78 -3.51
N PRO A 181 1.16 22.07 -3.16
CA PRO A 181 -0.16 22.63 -2.91
C PRO A 181 -0.95 22.67 -4.22
N THR A 182 -1.64 21.58 -4.52
CA THR A 182 -2.46 21.43 -5.72
C THR A 182 -3.92 21.66 -5.37
N PHE A 183 -4.31 22.92 -5.22
CA PHE A 183 -5.71 23.27 -5.45
C PHE A 183 -5.87 24.45 -6.39
N PRO A 184 -6.75 24.34 -7.41
CA PRO A 184 -7.27 25.49 -8.10
C PRO A 184 -7.96 26.40 -7.08
N LYS A 185 -7.67 27.70 -7.17
CA LYS A 185 -8.44 28.71 -6.45
C LYS A 185 -9.90 28.51 -6.81
N TRP A 186 -10.74 28.16 -5.84
CA TRP A 186 -12.18 28.19 -6.03
C TRP A 186 -12.57 29.63 -6.44
N PRO A 187 -13.50 29.81 -7.38
CA PRO A 187 -14.03 31.13 -7.66
C PRO A 187 -14.57 31.68 -6.34
N ALA A 188 -14.12 32.88 -5.97
CA ALA A 188 -14.63 33.57 -4.80
C ALA A 188 -16.15 33.74 -4.98
N ALA A 189 -16.91 33.27 -3.99
CA ALA A 189 -18.34 33.51 -3.89
C ALA A 189 -18.61 34.97 -3.54
#